data_AF-T1BNG7-F1
#
_entry.id   AF-T1BNG7-F1
#
_cell.length_a   1.000
_cell.length_b   1.000
_cell.length_c   1.000
_cell.angle_alpha   90.00
_cell.angle_beta   90.00
_cell.angle_gamma   90.00
#
_symmetry.space_group_name_H-M   'P 1'
#
loop_
_entity.id
_entity.type
_entity.pdbx_description
1 polymer ?
#
loop_
_entity_poly.entity_id
_entity_poly.type
_entity_poly.pdbx_seq_one_letter_code
_entity_poly.pdbx_strand_id
1 'polypeptide(L)' 'ELPQLKTPCILHWDLNHFVVLKQADAKSIVIHDPAQGVRRLTLEEASKHFTGVALELWPAANFKPQKAREAISLKALS' A
#
# COMPACT_ATOMS: atom_id res chain seq x y z
N GLU A 1 4.24 -13.16 10.11
CA GLU A 1 4.21 -13.27 8.64
C GLU A 1 4.26 -11.90 7.96
N LEU A 2 3.37 -10.94 8.28
CA LEU A 2 3.41 -9.58 7.70
C LEU A 2 4.78 -8.87 7.71
N PRO A 3 5.60 -8.94 8.78
CA PRO A 3 6.92 -8.30 8.79
C PRO A 3 7.96 -8.94 7.86
N GLN A 4 7.68 -10.11 7.30
CA GLN A 4 8.57 -10.83 6.38
C GLN A 4 8.28 -10.49 4.90
N LEU A 5 7.14 -9.85 4.62
CA LEU A 5 6.74 -9.46 3.28
C LEU A 5 7.63 -8.32 2.78
N LYS A 6 7.96 -8.35 1.48
CA LYS A 6 8.64 -7.21 0.86
C LYS A 6 7.67 -6.05 0.69
N THR A 7 8.03 -4.89 1.21
CA THR A 7 7.25 -3.66 1.08
C THR A 7 7.79 -2.75 -0.03
N PRO A 8 6.92 -2.03 -0.77
CA PRO A 8 5.47 -2.04 -0.65
C PRO A 8 4.83 -3.26 -1.33
N CYS A 9 3.78 -3.82 -0.73
CA CYS A 9 2.97 -4.89 -1.33
C CYS A 9 1.47 -4.63 -1.15
N ILE A 10 0.64 -5.37 -1.87
CA ILE A 10 -0.82 -5.28 -1.77
C ILE A 10 -1.31 -6.39 -0.85
N LEU A 11 -2.14 -6.03 0.12
CA LEU A 11 -2.82 -6.98 1.01
C LEU A 11 -4.29 -7.07 0.60
N HIS A 12 -4.82 -8.30 0.61
CA HIS A 12 -6.26 -8.52 0.59
C HIS A 12 -6.82 -8.31 2.01
N TRP A 13 -7.88 -7.51 2.09
CA TRP A 13 -8.41 -6.94 3.32
C TRP A 13 -9.91 -7.17 3.41
N ASP A 14 -10.40 -7.69 4.54
CA ASP A 14 -11.83 -7.90 4.85
C ASP A 14 -12.63 -8.66 3.75
N LEU A 15 -11.94 -9.49 2.96
CA LEU A 15 -12.50 -10.28 1.85
C LEU A 15 -13.16 -9.49 0.71
N ASN A 16 -13.08 -8.16 0.71
CA ASN A 16 -13.77 -7.32 -0.25
C ASN A 16 -12.97 -6.08 -0.70
N HIS A 17 -11.78 -5.85 -0.15
CA HIS A 17 -11.01 -4.64 -0.40
C HIS A 17 -9.49 -4.93 -0.46
N PHE A 18 -8.74 -4.01 -1.07
CA PHE A 18 -7.28 -4.10 -1.17
C PHE A 18 -6.64 -2.87 -0.55
N VAL A 19 -5.59 -3.09 0.24
CA VAL A 19 -4.80 -2.01 0.86
C VAL A 19 -3.33 -2.19 0.51
N VAL A 20 -2.57 -1.09 0.49
CA VAL A 20 -1.13 -1.16 0.24
C VAL A 20 -0.38 -1.17 1.57
N LEU A 21 0.35 -2.25 1.85
CA LEU A 21 1.29 -2.31 2.96
C LEU A 21 2.53 -1.48 2.62
N LYS A 22 2.70 -0.36 3.32
CA LYS A 22 3.85 0.53 3.12
C LYS A 22 5.04 0.14 3.99
N GLN A 23 4.79 -0.31 5.22
CA GLN A 23 5.81 -0.71 6.18
C GLN A 23 5.23 -1.74 7.15
N ALA A 24 6.04 -2.71 7.56
CA ALA A 24 5.73 -3.64 8.64
C ALA A 24 6.93 -3.77 9.58
N ASP A 25 6.66 -3.73 10.88
CA ASP A 25 7.62 -3.99 11.94
C ASP A 25 7.09 -5.07 12.91
N ALA A 26 7.86 -5.40 13.94
CA ALA A 26 7.49 -6.46 14.89
C ALA A 26 6.25 -6.16 15.74
N LYS A 27 5.74 -4.92 15.75
CA LYS A 27 4.61 -4.47 16.59
C LYS A 27 3.45 -3.91 15.77
N SER A 28 3.74 -3.27 14.64
CA SER A 28 2.79 -2.48 13.88
C SER A 28 3.04 -2.53 12.37
N ILE A 29 1.99 -2.18 11.62
CA ILE A 29 2.05 -1.97 10.18
C ILE A 29 1.54 -0.58 9.84
N VAL A 30 1.99 -0.06 8.69
CA VAL A 30 1.46 1.14 8.05
C VAL A 30 0.86 0.74 6.72
N ILE A 31 -0.43 1.00 6.55
CA ILE A 31 -1.16 0.74 5.31
C ILE A 31 -1.66 2.03 4.69
N HIS A 32 -1.74 2.07 3.37
CA HIS A 32 -2.49 3.07 2.63
C HIS A 32 -3.80 2.42 2.19
N ASP A 33 -4.89 2.85 2.82
CA ASP A 33 -6.25 2.42 2.56
C ASP A 33 -6.91 3.42 1.59
N PRO A 34 -7.37 3.00 0.40
CA PRO A 34 -8.12 3.87 -0.51
C PRO A 34 -9.35 4.58 0.11
N ALA A 35 -10.02 3.95 1.09
CA ALA A 35 -11.23 4.48 1.71
C ALA A 35 -10.94 5.41 2.88
N GLN A 36 -9.81 5.23 3.58
CA GLN A 36 -9.52 5.93 4.84
C GLN A 36 -8.17 6.67 4.86
N GLY A 37 -7.37 6.56 3.80
CA GLY A 37 -6.03 7.14 3.73
C GLY A 37 -4.98 6.31 4.49
N VAL A 38 -3.97 6.99 5.04
CA VAL A 38 -2.87 6.31 5.74
C VAL A 38 -3.31 5.89 7.14
N ARG A 39 -3.15 4.61 7.45
CA ARG A 39 -3.47 4.05 8.77
C ARG A 39 -2.27 3.32 9.36
N ARG A 40 -2.11 3.44 10.67
CA ARG A 40 -1.16 2.64 11.44
C ARG A 40 -1.94 1.70 12.35
N LEU A 41 -1.67 0.41 12.25
CA LEU A 41 -2.37 -0.64 12.97
C LEU A 41 -1.36 -1.49 13.73
N THR A 42 -1.74 -1.99 14.89
CA THR A 42 -1.01 -3.07 15.54
C THR A 42 -1.10 -4.36 14.70
N LEU A 43 -0.17 -5.29 14.89
CA LEU A 43 -0.25 -6.59 14.22
C LEU A 43 -1.54 -7.35 14.58
N GLU A 44 -2.02 -7.20 15.82
CA GLU A 44 -3.24 -7.84 16.28
C GLU A 44 -4.48 -7.30 15.57
N GLU A 45 -4.59 -5.98 15.42
CA GLU A 45 -5.66 -5.37 14.62
C GLU A 45 -5.57 -5.79 13.16
N ALA A 46 -4.37 -5.74 12.58
CA ALA A 46 -4.16 -6.13 11.19
C ALA A 46 -4.54 -7.59 10.91
N SER A 47 -4.24 -8.51 11.85
CA SER A 47 -4.55 -9.93 11.70
C SER A 47 -6.06 -10.24 11.60
N LYS A 48 -6.93 -9.37 12.14
CA LYS A 48 -8.39 -9.55 12.07
C LYS A 48 -8.94 -9.28 10.68
N HIS A 49 -8.25 -8.43 9.92
CA HIS A 49 -8.67 -8.00 8.59
C HIS A 49 -7.89 -8.69 7.46
N PHE A 50 -6.64 -9.05 7.72
CA PHE A 50 -5.77 -9.68 6.74
C PHE A 50 -6.21 -11.11 6.45
N THR A 51 -6.54 -11.39 5.20
CA THR A 51 -7.11 -12.69 4.81
C THR A 51 -6.05 -13.77 4.54
N GLY A 52 -4.77 -13.48 4.80
CA GLY A 52 -3.65 -14.37 4.46
C GLY A 52 -3.15 -14.26 3.02
N VAL A 53 -3.78 -13.44 2.17
CA VAL A 53 -3.40 -13.27 0.76
C VAL A 53 -2.68 -11.94 0.56
N ALA A 54 -1.44 -12.00 0.09
CA ALA A 54 -0.63 -10.85 -0.26
C ALA A 54 -0.08 -10.97 -1.69
N LEU A 55 -0.05 -9.86 -2.41
CA LEU A 55 0.57 -9.74 -3.72
C LEU A 55 1.83 -8.88 -3.60
N GLU A 56 2.98 -9.52 -3.78
CA GLU A 56 4.26 -8.83 -3.91
C GLU A 56 4.44 -8.32 -5.35
N LEU A 57 4.95 -7.10 -5.48
CA LEU A 57 5.17 -6.45 -6.77
C LEU A 57 6.62 -5.99 -6.85
N TRP A 58 7.25 -6.22 -7.99
CA TRP A 58 8.58 -5.72 -8.28
C TRP A 58 8.63 -5.08 -9.66
N PRO A 59 9.40 -3.99 -9.82
CA PRO A 59 9.71 -3.45 -11.14
C PRO A 59 10.32 -4.54 -12.03
N ALA A 60 9.74 -4.73 -13.23
CA ALA A 60 10.39 -5.52 -14.27
C ALA A 60 11.65 -4.81 -14.79
N ALA A 61 12.55 -5.53 -15.46
CA ALA A 61 13.81 -4.98 -15.96
C ALA A 61 13.66 -3.74 -16.86
N ASN A 62 12.52 -3.61 -17.54
CA ASN A 62 12.17 -2.49 -18.41
C ASN A 62 11.28 -1.43 -17.74
N PHE A 63 11.00 -1.56 -16.44
CA PHE A 63 10.21 -0.58 -15.71
C PHE A 63 10.96 0.75 -15.64
N LYS A 64 10.33 1.82 -16.12
CA LYS A 64 10.86 3.17 -16.05
C LYS A 64 9.96 4.00 -15.14
N PRO A 65 10.49 4.58 -14.03
CA PRO A 65 9.73 5.51 -13.21
C PRO A 65 9.20 6.66 -14.07
N GLN A 66 7.89 6.85 -14.08
CA GLN A 66 7.26 7.98 -14.75
C GLN A 66 6.92 9.04 -13.70
N LYS A 67 7.29 10.29 -13.96
CA LYS A 67 6.81 11.40 -13.14
C LYS A 67 5.31 11.52 -13.33
N ALA A 68 4.56 11.59 -12.23
CA ALA A 68 3.14 11.95 -12.29
C ALA A 68 3.01 13.25 -13.08
N ARG A 69 2.02 13.33 -13.97
CA ARG A 69 1.76 14.56 -14.73
C ARG A 69 1.63 15.71 -13.72
N GLU A 70 2.38 16.78 -13.96
CA GLU A 70 2.26 17.99 -13.17
C GLU A 70 0.79 18.42 -13.19
N ALA A 71 0.25 18.76 -12.01
CA ALA A 71 -1.09 19.31 -11.93
C ALA A 71 -1.13 20.55 -12.84
N ILE A 72 -2.06 20.56 -13.80
CA ILE A 72 -2.21 21.69 -14.71
C ILE A 72 -2.56 22.90 -13.83
N SER A 73 -1.63 23.84 -13.71
CA SER A 73 -1.90 25.11 -13.06
C SER A 73 -2.92 25.87 -13.91
N LEU A 74 -4.01 26.33 -13.31
CA LEU A 74 -4.99 27.19 -14.01
C LEU A 74 -4.34 28.46 -14.60
N LYS A 75 -3.18 28.89 -14.04
CA LYS A 75 -2.38 30.00 -14.57
C LYS A 75 -1.59 29.66 -15.85
N ALA A 76 -1.46 28.38 -16.18
CA ALA A 76 -0.81 27.93 -17.42
C ALA A 76 -1.80 27.80 -18.59
N LEU A 77 -3.08 28.09 -18.35
CA LEU A 77 -4.17 28.06 -19.34
C LEU A 77 -4.64 29.46 -19.77
N SER A 78 -3.97 30.52 -19.31
CA SER A 78 -4.26 31.93 -19.64
C SER A 78 -3.28 32.49 -20.66
#